data_AF-A0A9J6EDL8-F1
#
_entry.id   AF-A0A9J6EDL8-F1
#
_cell.length_a   1.000
_cell.length_b   1.000
_cell.length_c   1.000
_cell.angle_alpha   90.00
_cell.angle_beta   90.00
_cell.angle_gamma   90.00
#
_symmetry.space_group_name_H-M   'P 1'
#
loop_
_entity.id
_entity.type
_entity.pdbx_description
1 polymer ?
#
loop_
_entity_poly.entity_id
_entity_poly.type
_entity_poly.pdbx_seq_one_letter_code
_entity_poly.pdbx_strand_id
1 'polypeptide(L)'
;MLNTTLQIMARLLEKQLGAPPGISNDNATSAQLQITTTPDLTGMLPTYSGTESDNFAQWKTAIKSMRKRCAWTEAATVSAGILRLGGRTAAWHQTTGHLQANWSSWVTALKTEFDKPLLFCQWVAYVDTIAQRENETMTDYM
;
A
#
# COMPACT_ATOMS: atom_id res chain seq x y z
N MET A 1 25.02 23.74 -19.93
CA MET A 1 24.15 22.74 -20.58
C MET A 1 22.95 22.42 -19.68
N LEU A 2 21.98 23.33 -19.59
CA LEU A 2 20.78 23.21 -18.73
C LEU A 2 19.63 23.96 -19.42
N ASN A 3 19.08 23.40 -20.51
CA ASN A 3 17.91 24.04 -21.14
C ASN A 3 17.00 23.11 -21.96
N THR A 4 17.17 21.78 -21.87
CA THR A 4 16.38 20.85 -22.69
C THR A 4 15.13 20.39 -21.95
N THR A 5 15.23 20.11 -20.64
CA THR A 5 14.11 19.59 -19.85
C THR A 5 13.02 20.64 -19.60
N LEU A 6 13.41 21.90 -19.33
CA LEU A 6 12.45 23.00 -19.17
C LEU A 6 11.72 23.33 -20.48
N GLN A 7 12.41 23.23 -21.62
CA GLN A 7 11.78 23.43 -22.93
C GLN A 7 10.79 22.31 -23.29
N ILE A 8 11.05 21.08 -22.87
CA ILE A 8 10.11 19.96 -23.08
C ILE A 8 8.87 20.13 -22.21
N MET A 9 9.02 20.56 -20.95
CA MET A 9 7.88 20.85 -20.07
C MET A 9 7.03 22.04 -20.55
N ALA A 10 7.68 23.11 -21.04
CA ALA A 10 6.97 24.27 -21.60
C ALA A 10 6.16 23.89 -22.84
N ARG A 11 6.71 23.08 -23.75
CA ARG A 11 5.99 22.58 -24.94
C ARG A 11 4.84 21.64 -24.61
N LEU A 12 4.98 20.83 -23.54
CA LEU A 12 3.90 19.98 -23.05
C LEU A 12 2.75 20.80 -22.46
N LEU A 13 3.04 21.90 -21.77
CA LEU A 13 2.03 22.83 -21.25
C LEU A 13 1.35 23.63 -22.37
N GLU A 14 2.10 24.12 -23.37
CA GLU A 14 1.53 24.84 -24.51
C GLU A 14 0.62 23.96 -25.38
N LYS A 15 0.97 22.68 -25.56
CA LYS A 15 0.13 21.72 -26.32
C LYS A 15 -1.18 21.38 -25.61
N GLN A 16 -1.28 21.63 -24.30
CA GLN A 16 -2.51 21.47 -23.53
C GLN A 16 -3.37 22.76 -23.49
N LEU A 17 -2.80 23.92 -23.83
CA LEU A 17 -3.47 25.22 -23.72
C LEU A 17 -3.78 25.90 -25.08
N GLY A 18 -3.24 25.38 -26.19
CA GLY A 18 -3.48 25.93 -27.53
C GLY A 18 -4.39 25.06 -28.40
N ALA A 19 -5.69 25.37 -28.45
CA ALA A 19 -6.59 24.93 -29.51
C ALA A 19 -7.10 26.17 -30.30
N PRO A 20 -7.00 26.20 -31.66
CA PRO A 20 -7.56 27.27 -32.49
C PRO A 20 -9.09 27.14 -32.65
N PRO A 21 -9.79 28.24 -33.02
CA PRO A 21 -11.25 28.28 -33.05
C PRO A 21 -11.83 27.73 -34.36
N GLY A 22 -12.94 27.00 -34.24
CA GLY A 22 -14.03 26.96 -35.22
C GLY A 22 -13.85 26.13 -36.49
N ILE A 23 -14.34 24.89 -36.48
CA ILE A 23 -15.14 24.32 -37.59
C ILE A 23 -16.26 23.48 -36.97
N SER A 24 -17.50 23.89 -37.21
CA SER A 24 -18.72 23.19 -36.83
C SER A 24 -18.79 21.83 -37.52
N ASN A 25 -19.04 20.77 -36.74
CA ASN A 25 -19.72 19.59 -37.27
C ASN A 25 -20.52 18.95 -36.13
N ASP A 26 -21.82 18.79 -36.38
CA ASP A 26 -22.77 18.21 -35.46
C ASP A 26 -22.37 16.77 -35.09
N ASN A 27 -22.64 16.40 -33.83
CA ASN A 27 -22.70 15.02 -33.35
C ASN A 27 -21.40 14.34 -32.85
N ALA A 28 -20.66 15.00 -31.96
CA ALA A 28 -19.74 14.30 -31.04
C ALA A 28 -19.97 14.79 -29.61
N THR A 29 -20.56 13.93 -28.79
CA THR A 29 -20.64 14.05 -27.34
C THR A 29 -19.28 14.47 -26.80
N SER A 30 -19.20 15.69 -26.27
CA SER A 30 -18.02 16.20 -25.57
C SER A 30 -17.68 15.24 -24.44
N ALA A 31 -16.73 14.35 -24.67
CA ALA A 31 -16.15 13.51 -23.64
C ALA A 31 -15.32 14.42 -22.75
N GLN A 32 -16.01 15.03 -21.78
CA GLN A 32 -15.43 15.87 -20.76
C GLN A 32 -14.44 15.01 -19.97
N LEU A 33 -13.14 15.16 -20.26
CA LEU A 33 -12.06 14.48 -19.55
C LEU A 33 -12.00 15.03 -18.12
N GLN A 34 -12.79 14.45 -17.24
CA GLN A 34 -12.77 14.73 -15.81
C GLN A 34 -11.54 14.04 -15.20
N ILE A 35 -10.43 14.77 -15.12
CA ILE A 35 -9.22 14.31 -14.42
C ILE A 35 -9.48 14.47 -12.92
N THR A 36 -10.02 13.43 -12.30
CA THR A 36 -10.11 13.33 -10.83
C THR A 36 -8.76 12.88 -10.30
N THR A 37 -7.95 13.83 -9.81
CA THR A 37 -6.75 13.49 -9.02
C THR A 37 -7.20 13.10 -7.62
N THR A 38 -7.37 11.80 -7.37
CA THR A 38 -7.50 11.29 -6.01
C THR A 38 -6.15 11.44 -5.30
N PRO A 39 -6.10 12.06 -4.11
CA PRO A 39 -4.85 12.16 -3.35
C PRO A 39 -4.37 10.75 -3.01
N ASP A 40 -3.06 10.52 -3.14
CA ASP A 40 -2.45 9.25 -2.77
C ASP A 40 -2.45 9.09 -1.25
N LEU A 41 -3.49 8.43 -0.73
CA LEU A 41 -3.67 8.12 0.69
C LEU A 41 -2.89 6.87 1.12
N THR A 42 -2.16 6.22 0.20
CA THR A 42 -1.36 5.05 0.57
C THR A 42 -0.31 5.41 1.61
N GLY A 43 0.20 6.65 1.59
CA GLY A 43 1.12 7.25 2.56
C GLY A 43 0.63 7.32 4.02
N MET A 44 -0.65 7.06 4.29
CA MET A 44 -1.20 6.95 5.65
C MET A 44 -1.28 5.52 6.19
N LEU A 45 -1.09 4.51 5.33
CA LEU A 45 -1.19 3.10 5.74
C LEU A 45 0.02 2.67 6.60
N PRO A 46 -0.17 1.77 7.58
CA PRO A 46 0.96 1.19 8.29
C PRO A 46 1.85 0.39 7.33
N THR A 47 3.16 0.35 7.63
CA THR A 47 4.12 -0.49 6.90
C THR A 47 4.20 -1.86 7.58
N TYR A 48 4.34 -2.93 6.81
CA TYR A 48 4.50 -4.29 7.32
C TYR A 48 5.83 -4.88 6.87
N SER A 49 6.73 -5.13 7.80
CA SER A 49 8.08 -5.66 7.54
C SER A 49 8.20 -7.15 7.80
N GLY A 50 7.20 -7.74 8.46
CA GLY A 50 7.16 -9.17 8.79
C GLY A 50 8.03 -9.53 9.99
N THR A 51 8.24 -8.58 10.91
CA THR A 51 8.89 -8.82 12.21
C THR A 51 7.86 -9.27 13.24
N GLU A 52 8.33 -9.85 14.36
CA GLU A 52 7.45 -10.33 15.46
C GLU A 52 6.69 -9.19 16.14
N SER A 53 7.21 -7.97 16.08
CA SER A 53 6.55 -6.75 16.55
C SER A 53 5.40 -6.29 15.66
N ASP A 54 5.34 -6.76 14.41
CA ASP A 54 4.37 -6.28 13.44
C ASP A 54 3.06 -7.04 13.52
N ASN A 55 1.96 -6.32 13.74
CA ASN A 55 0.64 -6.92 13.77
C ASN A 55 0.05 -7.04 12.35
N PHE A 56 0.16 -8.23 11.76
CA PHE A 56 -0.38 -8.52 10.42
C PHE A 56 -1.89 -8.24 10.31
N ALA A 57 -2.67 -8.56 11.35
CA ALA A 57 -4.12 -8.38 11.35
C ALA A 57 -4.50 -6.89 11.32
N GLN A 58 -3.79 -6.05 12.08
CA GLN A 58 -3.98 -4.61 12.09
C GLN A 58 -3.64 -4.00 10.72
N TRP A 59 -2.49 -4.37 10.15
CA TRP A 59 -2.06 -3.92 8.83
C TRP A 59 -3.08 -4.30 7.72
N LYS A 60 -3.50 -5.56 7.70
CA LYS A 60 -4.52 -6.06 6.75
C LYS A 60 -5.84 -5.30 6.88
N THR A 61 -6.24 -4.98 8.11
CA THR A 61 -7.47 -4.23 8.39
C THR A 61 -7.36 -2.79 7.91
N ALA A 62 -6.21 -2.14 8.09
CA ALA A 62 -5.97 -0.80 7.58
C ALA A 62 -6.09 -0.74 6.04
N ILE A 63 -5.48 -1.69 5.31
CA ILE A 63 -5.60 -1.74 3.85
C ILE A 63 -7.04 -1.99 3.40
N LYS A 64 -7.75 -2.93 4.02
CA LYS A 64 -9.16 -3.18 3.72
C LYS A 64 -10.04 -1.95 3.98
N SER A 65 -9.74 -1.19 5.03
CA SER A 65 -10.46 0.03 5.36
C SER A 65 -10.22 1.11 4.31
N MET A 66 -8.97 1.25 3.84
CA MET A 66 -8.64 2.20 2.78
C MET A 66 -9.26 1.81 1.44
N ARG A 67 -9.25 0.52 1.09
CA ARG A 67 -9.96 0.01 -0.09
C ARG A 67 -11.43 0.43 -0.10
N LYS A 68 -12.12 0.32 1.03
CA LYS A 68 -13.53 0.74 1.16
C LYS A 68 -13.69 2.24 1.01
N ARG A 69 -12.81 3.04 1.61
CA ARG A 69 -12.87 4.52 1.58
C ARG A 69 -12.59 5.09 0.20
N CYS A 70 -11.64 4.51 -0.51
CA CYS A 70 -11.17 5.00 -1.80
C CYS A 70 -11.76 4.24 -2.99
N ALA A 71 -12.69 3.30 -2.75
CA ALA A 71 -13.28 2.41 -3.74
C ALA A 71 -12.22 1.74 -4.64
N TRP A 72 -11.12 1.26 -4.04
CA TRP A 72 -10.02 0.66 -4.81
C TRP A 72 -10.43 -0.65 -5.47
N THR A 73 -9.96 -0.83 -6.70
CA THR A 73 -10.00 -2.11 -7.40
C THR A 73 -9.11 -3.15 -6.69
N GLU A 74 -9.31 -4.43 -6.99
CA GLU A 74 -8.45 -5.52 -6.49
C GLU A 74 -6.97 -5.24 -6.80
N ALA A 75 -6.67 -4.90 -8.06
CA ALA A 75 -5.31 -4.58 -8.50
C ALA A 75 -4.71 -3.40 -7.73
N ALA A 76 -5.46 -2.30 -7.57
CA ALA A 76 -5.00 -1.15 -6.79
C ALA A 76 -4.78 -1.50 -5.31
N THR A 77 -5.58 -2.39 -4.74
CA THR A 77 -5.42 -2.87 -3.36
C THR A 77 -4.13 -3.67 -3.20
N VAL A 78 -3.82 -4.56 -4.16
CA VAL A 78 -2.56 -5.31 -4.18
C VAL A 78 -1.38 -4.36 -4.31
N SER A 79 -1.41 -3.40 -5.25
CA SER A 79 -0.36 -2.39 -5.41
C SER A 79 -0.14 -1.57 -4.14
N ALA A 80 -1.22 -1.11 -3.49
CA ALA A 80 -1.12 -0.39 -2.22
C ALA A 80 -0.52 -1.26 -1.11
N GLY A 81 -0.85 -2.54 -1.06
CA GLY A 81 -0.24 -3.50 -0.14
C GLY A 81 1.26 -3.68 -0.39
N ILE A 82 1.67 -3.84 -1.64
CA ILE A 82 3.07 -4.00 -2.05
C ILE A 82 3.89 -2.76 -1.68
N LEU A 83 3.38 -1.56 -1.96
CA LEU A 83 4.03 -0.29 -1.61
C LEU A 83 4.25 -0.11 -0.10
N ARG A 84 3.49 -0.84 0.71
CA ARG A 84 3.56 -0.81 2.17
C ARG A 84 4.22 -2.04 2.79
N LEU A 85 4.91 -2.83 1.98
CA LEU A 85 5.83 -3.83 2.48
C LEU A 85 7.19 -3.21 2.78
N GLY A 86 7.79 -3.61 3.90
CA GLY A 86 9.12 -3.20 4.33
C GLY A 86 10.07 -4.38 4.43
N GLY A 87 11.38 -4.13 4.38
CA GLY A 87 12.41 -5.12 4.71
C GLY A 87 12.21 -6.50 4.05
N ARG A 88 12.02 -7.53 4.86
CA ARG A 88 11.97 -8.94 4.42
C ARG A 88 10.72 -9.26 3.61
N THR A 89 9.57 -8.67 3.92
CA THR A 89 8.32 -8.90 3.18
C THR A 89 8.39 -8.30 1.78
N ALA A 90 9.03 -7.15 1.62
CA ALA A 90 9.26 -6.53 0.32
C ALA A 90 10.16 -7.41 -0.57
N ALA A 91 11.24 -7.95 -0.01
CA ALA A 91 12.11 -8.89 -0.72
C ALA A 91 11.37 -10.18 -1.11
N TRP A 92 10.55 -10.73 -0.20
CA TRP A 92 9.70 -11.89 -0.50
C TRP A 92 8.74 -11.64 -1.65
N HIS A 93 8.16 -10.44 -1.74
CA HIS A 93 7.26 -10.12 -2.85
C HIS A 93 7.99 -10.20 -4.20
N GLN A 94 9.22 -9.68 -4.26
CA GLN A 94 10.04 -9.72 -5.48
C GLN A 94 10.38 -11.15 -5.90
N THR A 95 10.66 -12.05 -4.95
CA THR A 95 11.06 -13.44 -5.28
C THR A 95 9.86 -14.36 -5.55
N THR A 96 8.80 -14.23 -4.76
CA THR A 96 7.75 -15.26 -4.69
C THR A 96 6.35 -14.64 -4.71
N GLY A 97 6.15 -13.52 -4.01
CA GLY A 97 4.83 -12.92 -3.87
C GLY A 97 4.25 -12.34 -5.16
N HIS A 98 5.07 -12.00 -6.16
CA HIS A 98 4.63 -11.48 -7.46
C HIS A 98 3.80 -12.48 -8.27
N LEU A 99 3.92 -13.78 -7.97
CA LEU A 99 3.16 -14.85 -8.62
C LEU A 99 1.66 -14.83 -8.25
N GLN A 100 1.29 -14.09 -7.20
CA GLN A 100 -0.08 -14.01 -6.70
C GLN A 100 -0.76 -12.73 -7.20
N ALA A 101 -1.65 -12.86 -8.18
CA ALA A 101 -2.35 -11.72 -8.80
C ALA A 101 -3.57 -11.21 -8.00
N ASN A 102 -4.16 -12.06 -7.16
CA ASN A 102 -5.39 -11.74 -6.43
C ASN A 102 -5.08 -11.30 -5.00
N TRP A 103 -5.81 -10.32 -4.48
CA TRP A 103 -5.59 -9.84 -3.10
C TRP A 103 -5.74 -10.97 -2.08
N SER A 104 -6.76 -11.82 -2.25
CA SER A 104 -7.03 -12.93 -1.32
C SER A 104 -5.87 -13.94 -1.26
N SER A 105 -5.37 -14.37 -2.43
CA SER A 105 -4.28 -15.35 -2.48
C SER A 105 -2.95 -14.74 -2.05
N TRP A 106 -2.69 -13.49 -2.45
CA TRP A 106 -1.50 -12.75 -2.07
C TRP A 106 -1.40 -12.51 -0.56
N VAL A 107 -2.48 -12.05 0.08
CA VAL A 107 -2.52 -11.85 1.55
C VAL A 107 -2.40 -13.17 2.29
N THR A 108 -2.98 -14.25 1.76
CA THR A 108 -2.89 -15.58 2.39
C THR A 108 -1.46 -16.09 2.34
N ALA A 109 -0.80 -16.00 1.18
CA ALA A 109 0.60 -16.39 1.02
C ALA A 109 1.54 -15.56 1.93
N LEU A 110 1.29 -14.25 2.02
CA LEU A 110 2.03 -13.35 2.90
C LEU A 110 1.86 -13.75 4.38
N LYS A 111 0.62 -14.07 4.79
CA LYS A 111 0.33 -14.57 6.14
C LYS A 111 1.09 -15.86 6.43
N THR A 112 1.02 -16.84 5.53
CA THR A 112 1.66 -18.15 5.72
C THR A 112 3.19 -18.03 5.87
N GLU A 113 3.81 -17.09 5.17
CA GLU A 113 5.26 -16.93 5.22
C GLU A 113 5.75 -16.23 6.50
N PHE A 114 5.04 -15.18 6.94
CA PHE A 114 5.52 -14.27 7.99
C PHE A 114 4.74 -14.35 9.32
N ASP A 115 3.50 -14.78 9.31
CA ASP A 115 2.66 -14.96 10.50
C ASP A 115 2.70 -16.44 10.94
N LYS A 116 3.92 -16.92 11.21
CA LYS A 116 4.14 -18.28 11.72
C LYS A 116 3.79 -18.30 13.21
N PRO A 117 2.86 -19.15 13.66
CA PRO A 117 2.57 -19.27 15.07
C PRO A 117 3.83 -19.71 15.81
N LEU A 118 4.08 -19.10 16.98
CA LEU A 118 5.11 -19.55 17.90
C LEU A 118 4.88 -21.03 18.23
N LEU A 119 5.93 -21.83 18.15
CA LEU A 119 5.89 -23.19 18.70
C LEU A 119 5.69 -23.10 20.21
N PHE A 120 5.06 -24.12 20.80
CA PHE A 120 4.80 -24.14 22.25
C PHE A 120 6.06 -23.85 23.07
N CYS A 121 7.20 -24.43 22.72
CA CYS A 121 8.48 -24.19 23.42
C CYS A 121 8.95 -22.73 23.31
N GLN A 122 8.72 -22.08 22.17
CA GLN A 122 9.06 -20.67 21.96
C GLN A 122 8.09 -19.76 22.71
N TRP A 123 6.82 -20.13 22.78
CA TRP A 123 5.82 -19.42 23.57
C TRP A 123 6.12 -19.49 25.07
N VAL A 124 6.48 -20.67 25.60
CA VAL A 124 6.90 -20.82 27.01
C VAL A 124 8.12 -19.94 27.29
N ALA A 125 9.15 -20.00 26.44
CA ALA A 125 10.33 -19.15 26.58
C ALA A 125 9.99 -17.65 26.53
N TYR A 126 9.06 -17.25 25.66
CA TYR A 126 8.59 -15.86 25.57
C TYR A 126 7.88 -15.41 26.85
N VAL A 127 6.95 -16.22 27.38
CA VAL A 127 6.25 -15.90 28.63
C VAL A 127 7.22 -15.81 29.81
N ASP A 128 8.21 -16.71 29.88
CA ASP A 128 9.23 -16.67 30.94
C ASP A 128 10.11 -15.40 30.88
N THR A 129 10.25 -14.77 29.70
CA THR A 129 10.97 -13.49 29.56
C THR A 129 10.14 -12.27 29.92
N ILE A 130 8.81 -12.39 29.99
CA ILE A 130 7.90 -11.32 30.37
C ILE A 130 7.66 -11.42 31.87
N ALA A 131 8.58 -10.86 32.64
CA ALA A 131 8.39 -10.63 34.07
C ALA A 131 7.89 -9.19 34.28
N GLN A 132 6.92 -9.02 35.19
CA GLN A 132 6.45 -7.70 35.60
C GLN A 132 7.63 -6.87 36.10
N ARG A 133 7.80 -5.66 35.56
CA ARG A 133 8.88 -4.76 35.99
C ARG A 133 8.53 -4.15 37.35
N GLU A 134 9.54 -3.83 38.16
CA GLU A 134 9.35 -3.29 39.53
C GLU A 134 8.45 -2.04 39.61
N ASN A 135 8.34 -1.28 38.52
CA ASN A 135 7.54 -0.04 38.45
C ASN A 135 6.34 -0.15 37.48
N GLU A 136 6.01 -1.36 37.02
CA GLU A 136 4.88 -1.59 36.12
C GLU A 136 3.61 -1.87 36.93
N THR A 137 2.54 -1.15 36.61
CA THR A 137 1.27 -1.39 37.28
C THR A 137 0.70 -2.75 36.88
N MET A 138 -0.04 -3.39 37.78
CA MET A 138 -0.70 -4.68 37.51
C MET A 138 -1.60 -4.61 36.26
N THR A 139 -2.14 -3.43 35.95
CA THR A 139 -3.01 -3.19 34.79
C THR A 139 -2.23 -3.09 33.48
N ASP A 140 -0.98 -2.65 33.51
CA ASP A 140 -0.12 -2.59 32.31
C ASP A 140 0.53 -3.95 32.00
N TYR A 141 0.72 -4.79 33.03
CA TYR A 141 1.30 -6.13 32.90
C TYR A 141 0.30 -7.20 32.38
N MET A 142 -0.98 -7.06 32.69
CA MET A 142 -2.07 -8.01 32.37
C MET A 142 -2.71 -7.74 31.01
#